data_AF-A0A3C0ZWD2-F1
#
_entry.id   AF-A0A3C0ZWD2-F1
#
_cell.length_a   1.000
_cell.length_b   1.000
_cell.length_c   1.000
_cell.angle_alpha   90.00
_cell.angle_beta   90.00
_cell.angle_gamma   90.00
#
_symmetry.space_group_name_H-M   'P 1'
#
loop_
_entity.id
_entity.type
_entity.pdbx_description
1 polymer ?
#
loop_
_entity_poly.entity_id
_entity_poly.type
_entity_poly.pdbx_seq_one_letter_code
_entity_poly.pdbx_strand_id
1 'polypeptide(L)'
;MKRSAQGLILGPDGDKMSKSKGNVVDPLDIVEQYGADTLRVYVLFMGDYASAAPWSDSSVKGCRRFLERVAGLTEILTDGASPRELETAMHKT
;
A
#
# COMPACT_ATOMS: atom_id res chain seq x y z
N MET A 1 -6.35 27.92 4.11
CA MET A 1 -6.05 26.48 3.88
C MET A 1 -5.28 26.35 2.57
N LYS A 2 -4.03 25.87 2.60
CA LYS A 2 -3.23 25.64 1.38
C LYS A 2 -3.68 24.31 0.77
N ARG A 3 -4.07 24.31 -0.51
CA ARG A 3 -4.41 23.07 -1.23
C ARG A 3 -3.10 22.40 -1.66
N SER A 4 -2.92 21.13 -1.32
CA SER A 4 -1.81 20.30 -1.84
C SER A 4 -2.33 19.47 -3.00
N ALA A 5 -1.56 19.38 -4.08
CA ALA A 5 -1.86 18.55 -5.23
C ALA A 5 -1.18 17.18 -5.08
N GLN A 6 -1.89 16.12 -5.46
CA GLN A 6 -1.32 14.79 -5.56
C GLN A 6 -0.31 14.70 -6.70
N GLY A 7 0.72 13.87 -6.50
CA GLY A 7 1.69 13.50 -7.52
C GLY A 7 1.06 12.68 -8.65
N LEU A 8 1.75 12.65 -9.79
CA LEU A 8 1.31 11.87 -10.95
C LEU A 8 1.79 10.42 -10.84
N ILE A 9 0.88 9.48 -11.02
CA ILE A 9 1.23 8.06 -11.19
C ILE A 9 1.65 7.86 -12.64
N LEU A 10 2.88 7.41 -12.85
CA LEU A 10 3.46 7.13 -14.16
C LEU A 10 3.26 5.65 -14.50
N GLY A 11 3.31 5.29 -15.77
CA GLY A 11 3.29 3.91 -16.21
C GLY A 11 4.55 3.17 -15.78
N PRO A 12 4.61 1.85 -16.00
CA PRO A 12 5.81 1.05 -15.72
C PRO A 12 7.05 1.51 -16.50
N ASP A 13 6.84 2.22 -17.60
CA ASP A 13 7.86 2.84 -18.46
C ASP A 13 8.37 4.19 -17.92
N GLY A 14 7.83 4.69 -16.80
CA GLY A 14 8.20 5.98 -16.22
C GLY A 14 7.56 7.19 -16.91
N ASP A 15 6.65 6.97 -17.86
CA ASP A 15 5.97 8.02 -18.60
C ASP A 15 4.54 8.24 -18.08
N LYS A 16 3.94 9.40 -18.39
CA LYS A 16 2.52 9.61 -18.10
C LYS A 16 1.67 8.50 -18.76
N MET A 17 0.84 7.81 -17.97
CA MET A 17 -0.07 6.79 -18.48
C MET A 17 -1.04 7.36 -19.53
N SER A 18 -1.16 6.69 -20.68
CA SER A 18 -2.17 7.01 -21.69
C SER A 18 -2.54 5.79 -22.54
N LYS A 19 -3.81 5.71 -22.96
CA LYS A 19 -4.31 4.63 -23.83
C LYS A 19 -3.53 4.55 -25.15
N SER A 20 -3.14 5.70 -25.71
CA SER A 20 -2.36 5.78 -26.96
C SER A 20 -0.95 5.18 -26.82
N LYS A 21 -0.36 5.21 -25.63
CA LYS A 21 0.96 4.63 -25.35
C LYS A 21 0.89 3.16 -24.97
N GLY A 22 -0.30 2.63 -24.66
CA GLY A 22 -0.47 1.24 -24.23
C GLY A 22 0.15 0.93 -22.86
N ASN A 23 0.45 1.95 -22.04
CA ASN A 23 1.12 1.82 -20.75
C ASN A 23 0.17 2.04 -19.55
N VAL A 24 -1.15 1.96 -19.78
CA VAL A 24 -2.18 2.10 -18.73
C VAL A 24 -2.28 0.81 -17.95
N VAL A 25 -2.40 0.93 -16.64
CA VAL A 25 -2.82 -0.17 -15.76
C VAL A 25 -4.31 -0.01 -15.47
N ASP A 26 -5.10 -1.05 -15.71
CA ASP A 26 -6.52 -1.05 -15.36
C ASP A 26 -6.69 -1.28 -13.85
N PRO A 27 -7.30 -0.36 -13.09
CA PRO A 27 -7.51 -0.55 -11.67
C PRO A 27 -8.43 -1.75 -11.36
N LEU A 28 -9.36 -2.11 -12.26
CA LEU A 28 -10.27 -3.23 -12.02
C LEU A 28 -9.52 -4.57 -12.00
N ASP A 29 -8.55 -4.75 -12.90
CA ASP A 29 -7.69 -5.94 -12.92
C ASP A 29 -6.92 -6.09 -11.61
N ILE A 30 -6.43 -4.97 -11.05
CA ILE A 30 -5.71 -4.97 -9.77
C ILE A 30 -6.65 -5.29 -8.61
N VAL A 31 -7.88 -4.77 -8.63
CA VAL A 31 -8.89 -5.08 -7.60
C VAL A 31 -9.32 -6.54 -7.67
N GLU A 32 -9.52 -7.09 -8.86
CA GLU A 32 -9.89 -8.49 -9.05
C GLU A 32 -8.75 -9.43 -8.59
N GLN A 33 -7.50 -9.09 -8.89
CA GLN A 33 -6.36 -9.93 -8.55
C GLN A 33 -5.90 -9.81 -7.09
N TYR A 34 -5.91 -8.60 -6.51
CA TYR A 34 -5.31 -8.35 -5.20
C TYR A 34 -6.26 -7.71 -4.17
N GLY A 35 -7.46 -7.29 -4.57
CA GLY A 35 -8.42 -6.59 -3.73
C GLY A 35 -8.22 -5.07 -3.67
N ALA A 36 -9.31 -4.38 -3.37
CA ALA A 36 -9.35 -2.91 -3.33
C ALA A 36 -8.41 -2.30 -2.29
N ASP A 37 -8.26 -2.93 -1.12
CA ASP A 37 -7.37 -2.44 -0.07
C ASP A 37 -5.89 -2.53 -0.47
N THR A 38 -5.49 -3.56 -1.20
CA THR A 38 -4.13 -3.65 -1.73
C THR A 38 -3.82 -2.46 -2.66
N LEU A 39 -4.73 -2.15 -3.59
CA LEU A 39 -4.58 -1.00 -4.49
C LEU A 39 -4.49 0.32 -3.71
N ARG A 40 -5.38 0.54 -2.74
CA ARG A 40 -5.41 1.76 -1.93
C ARG A 40 -4.14 1.93 -1.10
N VAL A 41 -3.66 0.85 -0.46
CA VAL A 41 -2.40 0.86 0.28
C VAL A 41 -1.25 1.19 -0.67
N TYR A 42 -1.17 0.51 -1.82
CA TYR A 42 -0.11 0.75 -2.79
C TYR A 42 -0.03 2.21 -3.25
N VAL A 43 -1.16 2.80 -3.65
CA VAL A 43 -1.21 4.21 -4.11
C VAL A 43 -0.72 5.18 -3.04
N LEU A 44 -0.99 4.90 -1.76
CA LEU A 44 -0.55 5.74 -0.64
C LEU A 44 0.90 5.47 -0.20
N PHE A 45 1.47 4.32 -0.56
CA PHE A 45 2.82 3.90 -0.13
C PHE A 45 3.88 4.05 -1.22
N MET A 46 3.49 4.28 -2.47
CA MET A 46 4.42 4.26 -3.60
C MET A 46 5.44 5.41 -3.59
N GLY A 47 5.20 6.47 -2.81
CA GLY A 47 6.11 7.59 -2.68
C GLY A 47 5.53 8.73 -1.87
N ASP A 48 6.24 9.86 -1.88
CA ASP A 48 5.73 11.11 -1.32
C ASP A 48 4.45 11.56 -2.06
N TYR A 49 3.46 12.03 -1.31
CA TYR A 49 2.11 12.31 -1.81
C TYR A 49 2.09 13.30 -2.98
N ALA A 50 2.98 14.30 -2.99
CA ALA A 50 3.05 15.32 -4.03
C ALA A 50 3.99 14.95 -5.20
N SER A 51 4.80 13.90 -5.03
CA SER A 51 5.84 13.51 -5.97
C SER A 51 5.30 12.51 -6.99
N ALA A 52 5.78 12.59 -8.23
CA ALA A 52 5.44 11.59 -9.24
C ALA A 52 6.17 10.26 -8.95
N ALA A 53 5.50 9.14 -9.22
CA ALA A 53 6.07 7.81 -8.99
C ALA A 53 5.63 6.83 -10.08
N PRO A 54 6.53 5.96 -10.57
CA PRO A 54 6.19 4.93 -11.55
C PRO A 54 5.42 3.77 -10.93
N TRP A 55 4.51 3.21 -11.72
CA TRP A 55 3.80 2.00 -11.36
C TRP A 55 4.76 0.80 -11.22
N SER A 56 4.54 -0.05 -10.22
CA SER A 56 5.34 -1.26 -9.98
C SER A 56 4.46 -2.40 -9.47
N ASP A 57 4.27 -3.43 -10.30
CA ASP A 57 3.52 -4.65 -9.93
C ASP A 57 4.17 -5.41 -8.78
N SER A 58 5.50 -5.35 -8.69
CA SER A 58 6.24 -5.98 -7.60
C SER A 58 5.90 -5.34 -6.24
N SER A 59 5.68 -4.02 -6.24
CA SER A 59 5.29 -3.26 -5.05
C SER A 59 3.83 -3.52 -4.67
N VAL A 60 2.93 -3.65 -5.65
CA VAL A 60 1.52 -4.05 -5.42
C VAL A 60 1.46 -5.41 -4.72
N LYS A 61 2.21 -6.40 -5.22
CA LYS A 61 2.35 -7.73 -4.57
C LYS A 61 2.92 -7.61 -3.14
N GLY A 62 3.83 -6.68 -2.92
CA GLY A 62 4.35 -6.36 -1.60
C GLY A 62 3.27 -5.87 -0.64
N CYS A 63 2.42 -4.94 -1.08
CA CYS A 63 1.28 -4.45 -0.31
C CYS A 63 0.29 -5.57 0.02
N ARG A 64 0.02 -6.49 -0.91
CA ARG A 64 -0.81 -7.67 -0.64
C ARG A 64 -0.24 -8.53 0.49
N ARG A 65 1.05 -8.89 0.38
CA ARG A 65 1.74 -9.69 1.41
C ARG A 65 1.75 -8.99 2.77
N PHE A 66 1.91 -7.67 2.78
CA PHE A 66 1.83 -6.88 4.01
C PHE A 66 0.45 -7.00 4.67
N LEU A 67 -0.62 -6.82 3.89
CA LEU A 67 -2.00 -6.95 4.40
C LEU A 67 -2.30 -8.38 4.88
N GLU A 68 -1.83 -9.41 4.18
CA GLU A 68 -1.94 -10.81 4.63
C GLU A 68 -1.26 -11.04 5.97
N ARG A 69 -0.05 -10.50 6.15
CA ARG A 69 0.67 -10.61 7.43
C ARG A 69 -0.08 -9.91 8.56
N VAL A 70 -0.64 -8.73 8.31
CA VAL A 70 -1.44 -8.00 9.31
C VAL A 70 -2.70 -8.78 9.68
N ALA A 71 -3.41 -9.33 8.70
CA ALA A 71 -4.59 -10.16 8.96
C ALA A 71 -4.24 -11.43 9.76
N GLY A 72 -3.12 -12.08 9.41
CA GLY A 72 -2.59 -13.26 10.09
C GLY A 72 -2.06 -13.00 11.51
N LEU A 73 -1.92 -11.74 11.95
CA LEU A 73 -1.53 -11.45 13.34
C LEU A 73 -2.54 -12.01 14.35
N THR A 74 -3.80 -12.17 13.93
CA THR A 74 -4.83 -12.78 14.79
C THR A 74 -4.57 -14.25 15.09
N GLU A 75 -3.89 -14.98 14.19
CA GLU A 75 -3.59 -16.40 14.33
C GLU A 75 -2.43 -16.66 15.31
N ILE A 76 -1.58 -15.66 15.54
CA ILE A 76 -0.47 -15.74 16.50
C ILE A 76 -0.86 -15.23 17.89
N LEU A 77 -2.11 -14.75 18.06
CA LEU A 77 -2.60 -14.37 19.37
C LEU A 77 -2.65 -15.60 20.27
N THR A 78 -2.11 -15.45 21.46
CA THR A 78 -2.17 -16.47 22.51
C THR A 78 -3.04 -15.93 23.64
N ASP A 79 -3.82 -16.78 24.30
CA ASP A 79 -4.66 -16.40 25.44
C ASP A 79 -3.84 -16.10 26.73
N GLY A 80 -2.52 -15.98 26.62
CA GLY A 80 -1.61 -15.69 27.72
C GLY A 80 -1.60 -14.20 28.09
N ALA A 81 -1.27 -13.91 29.35
CA ALA A 81 -1.03 -12.54 29.78
C ALA A 81 0.15 -11.93 29.02
N SER A 82 0.02 -10.68 28.57
CA SER A 82 1.13 -9.95 27.99
C SER A 82 2.29 -9.85 28.99
N PRO A 83 3.54 -10.04 28.55
CA PRO A 83 4.70 -9.72 29.36
C PRO A 83 4.61 -8.28 29.90
N ARG A 84 4.82 -8.12 31.21
CA ARG A 84 4.72 -6.83 31.92
C ARG A 84 5.61 -5.73 31.32
N GLU A 85 6.72 -6.14 30.72
CA GLU A 85 7.66 -5.27 30.00
C GLU A 85 7.02 -4.66 28.74
N LEU A 86 6.26 -5.46 27.98
CA LEU A 86 5.54 -5.01 26.79
C LEU A 86 4.38 -4.07 27.17
N GLU A 87 3.64 -4.37 28.24
CA GLU A 87 2.59 -3.48 28.76
C GLU A 87 3.15 -2.13 29.18
N THR A 88 4.30 -2.13 29.86
CA THR A 88 4.97 -0.89 30.27
C THR A 88 5.45 -0.08 29.07
N ALA A 89 5.98 -0.74 28.04
CA ALA A 89 6.42 -0.10 26.81
C ALA A 89 5.25 0.50 26.00
N MET A 90 4.10 -0.19 25.95
CA MET A 90 2.89 0.28 25.26
C MET A 90 2.32 1.57 25.86
N HIS A 91 2.48 1.77 27.17
CA HIS A 91 1.97 2.94 27.88
C HIS A 91 2.98 4.09 28.01
N LYS A 92 4.14 4.00 27.35
CA LYS A 92 5.07 5.14 27.25
C LYS A 92 4.64 6.07 26.12
N THR A 93 4.02 7.19 26.48
CA THR A 93 3.85 8.39 25.64
C THR A 93 5.05 9.31 25.74
#